data_AF-A0A1H2VHT6-F1
#
_entry.id   AF-A0A1H2VHT6-F1
#
_cell.length_a   1.000
_cell.length_b   1.000
_cell.length_c   1.000
_cell.angle_alpha   90.00
_cell.angle_beta   90.00
_cell.angle_gamma   90.00
#
_symmetry.space_group_name_H-M   'P 1'
#
loop_
_entity.id
_entity.type
_entity.pdbx_description
1 polymer ?
#
loop_
_entity_poly.entity_id
_entity_poly.type
_entity_poly.pdbx_seq_one_letter_code
_entity_poly.pdbx_strand_id
1 'polypeptide(L)'
;MVADSHFGVREIIWMALRPEMSEHLDFSIAFLSHWAESEDENIRRFSTEALRPRGVWCAHIEALKEKPEVYLPILDKLKSDKAKYVQDSVGNWLNDASKTSPDFVTALCERWESESPTKETKYIVKKALRTLAAK
;
A
#
# COMPACT_ATOMS: atom_id res chain seq x y z
N MET A 1 -19.07 -5.40 -1.15
CA MET A 1 -18.25 -6.29 -0.30
C MET A 1 -16.92 -5.69 0.10
N VAL A 2 -16.17 -5.04 -0.81
CA VAL A 2 -14.92 -4.35 -0.42
C VAL A 2 -15.16 -3.19 0.56
N ALA A 3 -16.26 -2.45 0.36
CA ALA A 3 -16.74 -1.39 1.25
C ALA A 3 -17.67 -1.89 2.38
N ASP A 4 -17.67 -3.19 2.69
CA ASP A 4 -18.56 -3.73 3.73
C ASP A 4 -18.25 -3.13 5.10
N SER A 5 -19.27 -2.90 5.93
CA SER A 5 -19.08 -2.33 7.27
C SER A 5 -18.33 -3.29 8.20
N HIS A 6 -18.47 -4.61 8.00
CA HIS A 6 -17.80 -5.61 8.83
C HIS A 6 -16.35 -5.85 8.36
N PHE A 7 -15.39 -5.57 9.22
CA PHE A 7 -13.96 -5.68 8.88
C PHE A 7 -13.56 -7.08 8.40
N GLY A 8 -14.09 -8.14 9.02
CA GLY A 8 -13.80 -9.53 8.62
C GLY A 8 -14.22 -9.86 7.19
N VAL A 9 -15.29 -9.24 6.68
CA VAL A 9 -15.71 -9.41 5.28
C VAL A 9 -14.65 -8.77 4.39
N ARG A 10 -14.20 -7.55 4.71
CA ARG A 10 -13.17 -6.85 3.94
C ARG A 10 -11.84 -7.61 3.91
N GLU A 11 -11.44 -8.22 5.02
CA GLU A 11 -10.22 -9.03 5.10
C GLU A 11 -10.31 -10.28 4.21
N ILE A 12 -11.42 -11.02 4.27
CA ILE A 12 -11.60 -12.22 3.44
C ILE A 12 -11.58 -11.85 1.95
N ILE A 13 -12.13 -10.70 1.56
CA ILE A 13 -12.23 -10.32 0.15
C ILE A 13 -10.86 -10.05 -0.48
N TRP A 14 -9.97 -9.31 0.19
CA TRP A 14 -8.64 -9.08 -0.39
C TRP A 14 -7.83 -10.38 -0.43
N MET A 15 -7.98 -11.26 0.58
CA MET A 15 -7.31 -12.56 0.59
C MET A 15 -7.79 -13.46 -0.55
N ALA A 16 -9.10 -13.48 -0.81
CA ALA A 16 -9.70 -14.29 -1.86
C ALA A 16 -9.31 -13.80 -3.27
N LEU A 17 -9.20 -12.48 -3.47
CA LEU A 17 -8.87 -11.90 -4.77
C LEU A 17 -7.37 -11.85 -5.06
N ARG A 18 -6.53 -11.90 -4.02
CA ARG A 18 -5.08 -11.73 -4.15
C ARG A 18 -4.41 -12.67 -5.15
N PRO A 19 -4.70 -14.00 -5.20
CA PRO A 19 -4.03 -14.90 -6.14
C PRO A 19 -4.19 -14.42 -7.60
N GLU A 20 -5.44 -14.23 -8.03
CA GLU A 20 -5.79 -13.72 -9.35
C GLU A 20 -5.13 -12.36 -9.64
N MET A 21 -5.23 -11.42 -8.68
CA MET A 21 -4.67 -10.09 -8.86
C MET A 21 -3.13 -10.11 -8.95
N SER A 22 -2.48 -11.05 -8.27
CA SER A 22 -1.03 -11.23 -8.30
C SER A 22 -0.52 -11.88 -9.58
N GLU A 23 -1.36 -12.68 -10.26
CA GLU A 23 -1.07 -13.22 -11.59
C GLU A 23 -1.25 -12.16 -12.69
N HIS A 24 -2.17 -11.21 -12.47
CA HIS A 24 -2.50 -10.14 -13.42
C HIS A 24 -2.17 -8.75 -12.88
N LEU A 25 -0.91 -8.52 -12.49
CA LEU A 25 -0.48 -7.28 -11.82
C LEU A 25 -0.73 -6.02 -12.64
N ASP A 26 -0.39 -5.99 -13.93
CA ASP A 26 -0.55 -4.78 -14.74
C ASP A 26 -2.01 -4.31 -14.77
N PHE A 27 -2.93 -5.25 -15.01
CA PHE A 27 -4.36 -4.99 -14.98
C PHE A 27 -4.82 -4.59 -13.57
N SER A 28 -4.40 -5.32 -12.55
CA SER A 28 -4.82 -5.10 -11.17
C SER A 28 -4.35 -3.76 -10.64
N ILE A 29 -3.13 -3.34 -10.94
CA ILE A 29 -2.58 -2.04 -10.52
C ILE A 29 -3.31 -0.91 -11.24
N ALA A 30 -3.57 -1.03 -12.54
CA ALA A 30 -4.34 -0.04 -13.27
C ALA A 30 -5.75 0.14 -12.68
N PHE A 31 -6.42 -0.98 -12.39
CA PHE A 31 -7.75 -0.99 -11.77
C PHE A 31 -7.72 -0.40 -10.35
N LEU A 32 -6.79 -0.83 -9.50
CA LEU A 32 -6.64 -0.34 -8.13
C LEU A 32 -6.21 1.13 -8.09
N SER A 33 -5.47 1.61 -9.07
CA SER A 33 -5.11 3.03 -9.17
C SER A 33 -6.35 3.90 -9.35
N HIS A 34 -7.37 3.43 -10.08
CA HIS A 34 -8.66 4.12 -10.14
C HIS A 34 -9.38 4.07 -8.78
N TRP A 35 -9.37 2.92 -8.10
CA TRP A 35 -10.00 2.76 -6.79
C TRP A 35 -9.35 3.56 -5.67
N ALA A 36 -8.06 3.88 -5.79
CA ALA A 36 -7.35 4.77 -4.88
C ALA A 36 -7.92 6.20 -4.85
N GLU A 37 -8.75 6.59 -5.83
CA GLU A 37 -9.43 7.89 -5.87
C GLU A 37 -10.86 7.85 -5.30
N SER A 38 -11.34 6.68 -4.89
CA SER A 38 -12.70 6.51 -4.37
C SER A 38 -12.97 7.40 -3.14
N GLU A 39 -14.20 7.88 -3.01
CA GLU A 39 -14.63 8.60 -1.80
C GLU A 39 -14.66 7.68 -0.56
N ASP A 40 -14.83 6.36 -0.76
CA ASP A 40 -14.87 5.37 0.32
C ASP A 40 -13.47 4.93 0.76
N GLU A 41 -13.15 5.17 2.03
CA GLU A 41 -11.85 4.82 2.61
C GLU A 41 -11.54 3.32 2.62
N ASN A 42 -12.56 2.45 2.65
CA ASN A 42 -12.36 1.01 2.60
C ASN A 42 -11.91 0.56 1.21
N ILE A 43 -12.44 1.18 0.15
CA ILE A 43 -12.04 0.94 -1.23
C ILE A 43 -10.59 1.43 -1.44
N ARG A 44 -10.27 2.64 -0.94
CA ARG A 44 -8.90 3.15 -0.99
C ARG A 44 -7.92 2.25 -0.22
N ARG A 45 -8.29 1.80 0.98
CA ARG A 45 -7.47 0.87 1.78
C ARG A 45 -7.26 -0.47 1.05
N PHE A 46 -8.29 -1.00 0.42
CA PHE A 46 -8.18 -2.25 -0.35
C PHE A 46 -7.12 -2.13 -1.45
N SER A 47 -7.03 -0.95 -2.07
CA SER A 47 -6.06 -0.65 -3.13
C SER A 47 -4.61 -0.73 -2.68
N THR A 48 -4.31 -0.67 -1.38
CA THR A 48 -2.96 -0.97 -0.86
C THR A 48 -2.88 -2.34 -0.20
N GLU A 49 -3.91 -2.82 0.49
CA GLU A 49 -3.81 -4.07 1.23
C GLU A 49 -3.69 -5.30 0.33
N ALA A 50 -4.49 -5.35 -0.75
CA ALA A 50 -4.66 -6.55 -1.56
C ALA A 50 -3.34 -7.05 -2.16
N LEU A 51 -2.43 -6.14 -2.50
CA LEU A 51 -1.16 -6.43 -3.16
C LEU A 51 0.06 -5.97 -2.34
N ARG A 52 0.00 -6.10 -1.00
CA ARG A 52 1.21 -5.94 -0.16
C ARG A 52 2.34 -6.89 -0.61
N PRO A 53 3.60 -6.46 -0.78
CA PRO A 53 4.66 -7.32 -1.32
C PRO A 53 5.03 -8.48 -0.38
N ARG A 54 4.97 -8.25 0.94
CA ARG A 54 5.34 -9.21 1.99
C ARG A 54 4.35 -9.23 3.15
N GLY A 55 3.08 -9.49 2.84
CA GLY A 55 2.05 -9.62 3.87
C GLY A 55 2.30 -10.83 4.78
N VAL A 56 1.99 -10.69 6.07
CA VAL A 56 2.21 -11.75 7.08
C VAL A 56 1.26 -12.94 6.89
N TRP A 57 0.09 -12.68 6.31
CA TRP A 57 -1.01 -13.63 6.17
C TRP A 57 -1.17 -14.16 4.74
N CYS A 58 -0.24 -13.84 3.84
CA CYS A 58 -0.37 -14.16 2.43
C CYS A 58 0.97 -14.45 1.76
N ALA A 59 0.92 -15.15 0.62
CA ALA A 59 2.09 -15.41 -0.19
C ALA A 59 2.74 -14.09 -0.64
N HIS A 60 4.07 -14.05 -0.68
CA HIS A 60 4.81 -12.91 -1.20
C HIS A 60 4.54 -12.72 -2.70
N ILE A 61 4.56 -11.47 -3.15
CA ILE A 61 4.48 -11.14 -4.58
C ILE A 61 5.88 -10.73 -5.02
N GLU A 62 6.60 -11.66 -5.64
CA GLU A 62 8.01 -11.49 -6.03
C GLU A 62 8.19 -10.29 -6.97
N ALA A 63 7.32 -10.13 -7.96
CA ALA A 63 7.38 -9.00 -8.89
C ALA A 63 7.33 -7.62 -8.18
N LEU A 64 6.54 -7.49 -7.10
CA LEU A 64 6.46 -6.25 -6.31
C LEU A 64 7.60 -6.10 -5.30
N LYS A 65 8.31 -7.18 -4.97
CA LYS A 65 9.55 -7.10 -4.20
C LYS A 65 10.71 -6.62 -5.06
N GLU A 66 10.78 -7.06 -6.31
CA GLU A 66 11.83 -6.72 -7.26
C GLU A 66 11.63 -5.33 -7.87
N LYS A 67 10.40 -5.01 -8.26
CA LYS A 67 10.05 -3.75 -8.94
C LYS A 67 8.91 -3.03 -8.22
N PRO A 68 9.10 -2.57 -6.98
CA PRO A 68 8.04 -1.89 -6.21
C PRO A 68 7.56 -0.58 -6.87
N GLU A 69 8.35 0.02 -7.75
CA GLU A 69 8.04 1.27 -8.46
C GLU A 69 6.79 1.16 -9.35
N VAL A 70 6.42 -0.04 -9.80
CA VAL A 70 5.19 -0.25 -10.58
C VAL A 70 3.93 0.11 -9.78
N TYR A 71 4.01 0.15 -8.45
CA TYR A 71 2.90 0.49 -7.56
C TYR A 71 2.77 2.00 -7.25
N LEU A 72 3.69 2.84 -7.75
CA LEU A 72 3.66 4.29 -7.56
C LEU A 72 2.32 4.95 -7.94
N PRO A 73 1.62 4.55 -9.02
CA PRO A 73 0.33 5.15 -9.38
C PRO A 73 -0.77 5.03 -8.31
N ILE A 74 -0.63 4.11 -7.34
CA ILE A 74 -1.54 3.96 -6.21
C ILE A 74 -0.97 4.70 -5.00
N LEU A 75 0.31 4.49 -4.69
CA LEU A 75 0.98 5.07 -3.52
C LEU A 75 0.95 6.60 -3.55
N ASP A 76 1.26 7.21 -4.69
CA ASP A 76 1.34 8.67 -4.82
C ASP A 76 -0.03 9.34 -4.63
N LYS A 77 -1.13 8.65 -4.96
CA LYS A 77 -2.50 9.13 -4.71
C LYS A 77 -2.87 9.09 -3.22
N LEU A 78 -2.36 8.10 -2.50
CA LEU A 78 -2.70 7.85 -1.10
C LEU A 78 -1.68 8.42 -0.09
N LYS A 79 -0.61 9.06 -0.57
CA LYS A 79 0.51 9.57 0.27
C LYS A 79 0.11 10.57 1.35
N SER A 80 -1.08 11.18 1.25
CA SER A 80 -1.63 12.10 2.24
C SER A 80 -3.10 11.82 2.53
N ASP A 81 -3.53 10.55 2.46
CA ASP A 81 -4.91 10.17 2.74
C ASP A 81 -5.35 10.61 4.14
N LYS A 82 -6.56 11.15 4.28
CA LYS A 82 -7.10 11.63 5.57
C LYS A 82 -7.49 10.49 6.50
N ALA A 83 -7.82 9.32 5.96
CA ALA A 83 -8.27 8.17 6.72
C ALA A 83 -7.09 7.44 7.36
N LYS A 84 -7.09 7.37 8.68
CA LYS A 84 -6.07 6.68 9.47
C LYS A 84 -5.88 5.22 9.03
N TYR A 85 -6.98 4.56 8.67
CA TYR A 85 -7.01 3.18 8.20
C TYR A 85 -6.27 2.99 6.87
N VAL A 86 -6.42 3.93 5.93
CA VAL A 86 -5.69 3.92 4.66
C VAL A 86 -4.21 4.20 4.90
N GLN A 87 -3.88 5.22 5.69
CA GLN A 87 -2.49 5.55 6.05
C GLN A 87 -1.74 4.34 6.64
N ASP A 88 -2.42 3.56 7.48
CA ASP A 88 -1.85 2.36 8.07
C ASP A 88 -1.52 1.29 7.03
N SER A 89 -2.38 1.11 6.04
CA SER A 89 -2.17 0.14 4.96
C SER A 89 -1.05 0.60 4.02
N VAL A 90 -1.01 1.88 3.63
CA VAL A 90 0.09 2.46 2.82
C VAL A 90 1.44 2.30 3.53
N GLY A 91 1.51 2.69 4.81
CA GLY A 91 2.73 2.56 5.59
C GLY A 91 3.16 1.10 5.80
N ASN A 92 2.22 0.16 5.84
CA ASN A 92 2.53 -1.26 5.89
C ASN A 92 3.03 -1.80 4.56
N TRP A 93 2.44 -1.38 3.43
CA TRP A 93 2.91 -1.73 2.09
C TRP A 93 4.36 -1.28 1.89
N LEU A 94 4.67 -0.04 2.24
CA LEU A 94 6.03 0.50 2.15
C LEU A 94 7.00 -0.19 3.10
N ASN A 95 6.59 -0.49 4.33
CA ASN A 95 7.43 -1.25 5.27
C ASN A 95 7.67 -2.70 4.82
N ASP A 96 6.79 -3.27 4.01
CA ASP A 96 7.01 -4.58 3.41
C ASP A 96 8.01 -4.49 2.26
N ALA A 97 7.87 -3.48 1.39
CA ALA A 97 8.80 -3.19 0.30
C ALA A 97 10.21 -2.87 0.83
N SER A 98 10.34 -2.16 1.97
CA SER A 98 11.65 -1.76 2.52
C SER A 98 12.53 -2.93 2.95
N LYS A 99 11.95 -4.13 3.12
CA LYS A 99 12.68 -5.35 3.46
C LYS A 99 13.43 -5.94 2.27
N THR A 100 13.10 -5.57 1.03
CA THR A 100 13.81 -6.01 -0.19
C THR A 100 14.36 -4.86 -1.01
N SER A 101 13.71 -3.69 -0.96
CA SER A 101 14.10 -2.50 -1.72
C SER A 101 14.17 -1.28 -0.80
N PRO A 102 15.10 -1.27 0.18
CA PRO A 102 15.20 -0.19 1.17
C PRO A 102 15.47 1.17 0.50
N ASP A 103 16.34 1.22 -0.50
CA ASP A 103 16.73 2.47 -1.17
C ASP A 103 15.55 3.12 -1.88
N PHE A 104 14.71 2.32 -2.54
CA PHE A 104 13.46 2.80 -3.16
C PHE A 104 12.53 3.44 -2.12
N VAL A 105 12.30 2.76 -0.98
CA VAL A 105 11.38 3.27 0.04
C VAL A 105 11.92 4.53 0.70
N THR A 106 13.22 4.58 1.01
CA THR A 106 13.87 5.78 1.56
C THR A 106 13.73 6.96 0.61
N ALA A 107 14.12 6.79 -0.66
CA ALA A 107 14.03 7.86 -1.66
C ALA A 107 12.58 8.33 -1.88
N LEU A 108 11.62 7.41 -1.89
CA LEU A 108 10.21 7.74 -2.01
C LEU A 108 9.70 8.53 -0.79
N CYS A 109 10.08 8.13 0.41
CA CYS A 109 9.71 8.83 1.64
C CYS A 109 10.30 10.24 1.69
N GLU A 110 11.58 10.41 1.35
CA GLU A 110 12.23 11.74 1.27
C GLU A 110 11.51 12.65 0.25
N ARG A 111 11.20 12.11 -0.93
CA ARG A 111 10.42 12.81 -1.96
C ARG A 111 9.06 13.25 -1.41
N TRP A 112 8.34 12.36 -0.73
CA TRP A 112 7.03 12.67 -0.17
C TRP A 112 7.07 13.71 0.94
N GLU A 113 8.07 13.70 1.82
CA GLU A 113 8.22 14.72 2.85
C GLU A 113 8.46 16.12 2.25
N SER A 114 9.14 16.19 1.11
CA SER A 114 9.34 17.44 0.36
C SER A 114 8.07 17.91 -0.37
N GLU A 115 7.40 17.00 -1.08
CA GLU A 115 6.22 17.33 -1.90
C GLU A 115 4.93 17.52 -1.08
N SER A 116 4.81 16.85 0.06
CA SER A 116 3.58 16.78 0.86
C SER A 116 3.90 16.85 2.36
N PRO A 117 4.22 18.05 2.90
CA PRO A 117 4.62 18.22 4.30
C PRO A 117 3.43 18.16 5.29
N THR A 118 2.42 17.33 5.02
CA THR A 118 1.22 17.14 5.84
C THR A 118 1.49 16.20 7.02
N LYS A 119 0.59 16.21 8.01
CA LYS A 119 0.70 15.30 9.17
C LYS A 119 0.43 13.85 8.76
N GLU A 120 -0.42 13.65 7.75
CA GLU A 120 -0.79 12.36 7.19
C GLU A 120 0.40 11.71 6.48
N THR A 121 1.09 12.47 5.62
CA THR A 121 2.31 11.98 4.94
C THR A 121 3.41 11.65 5.94
N LYS A 122 3.68 12.54 6.91
CA LYS A 122 4.66 12.28 7.98
C LYS A 122 4.34 11.02 8.77
N TYR A 123 3.06 10.76 9.04
CA TYR A 123 2.64 9.53 9.71
C TYR A 123 2.96 8.29 8.87
N ILE A 124 2.63 8.31 7.58
CA ILE A 124 2.89 7.21 6.65
C ILE A 124 4.40 6.95 6.55
N VAL A 125 5.22 8.00 6.37
CA VAL A 125 6.68 7.91 6.27
C VAL A 125 7.29 7.29 7.53
N LYS A 126 6.91 7.79 8.71
CA LYS A 126 7.36 7.20 9.98
C LYS A 126 7.03 5.71 10.07
N LYS A 127 5.85 5.32 9.60
CA LYS A 127 5.41 3.92 9.62
C LYS A 127 6.13 3.07 8.56
N ALA A 128 6.42 3.62 7.39
CA ALA A 128 7.14 2.97 6.29
C ALA A 128 8.59 2.61 6.67
N LEU A 129 9.27 3.52 7.38
CA LEU A 129 10.69 3.40 7.72
C LEU A 129 10.95 2.70 9.06
N ARG A 130 9.91 2.27 9.79
CA ARG A 130 10.06 1.71 11.15
C ARG A 130 11.00 0.51 11.24
N THR A 131 11.03 -0.35 10.22
CA THR A 131 11.94 -1.51 10.19
C THR A 131 13.37 -1.11 9.81
N LEU A 132 13.55 -0.05 9.02
CA LEU A 132 14.88 0.46 8.69
C LEU A 132 15.51 1.21 9.86
N ALA A 133 14.72 1.97 10.63
CA ALA A 133 15.18 2.71 11.80
C ALA A 133 15.49 1.82 13.03
N ALA A 134 15.02 0.56 13.03
CA ALA A 134 15.25 -0.40 14.12
C ALA A 134 16.46 -1.32 13.86
N LYS A 135 17.15 -1.15 12.73
CA LYS A 135 18.41 -1.82 12.40
C LYS A 135 19.57 -0.91 12.74
#